data_AF-A0A0V1KNB7-F1
#
_entry.id   AF-A0A0V1KNB7-F1
#
_cell.length_a   1.000
_cell.length_b   1.000
_cell.length_c   1.000
_cell.angle_alpha   90.00
_cell.angle_beta   90.00
_cell.angle_gamma   90.00
#
_symmetry.space_group_name_H-M   'P 1'
#
loop_
_entity.id
_entity.type
_entity.pdbx_description
1 polymer ?
#
loop_
_entity_poly.entity_id
_entity_poly.type
_entity_poly.pdbx_seq_one_letter_code
_entity_poly.pdbx_strand_id
1 'polypeptide(L)'
;LINFQTMPDGDFKYIMINLNHIKKFCILSPLMLKRAEEVASKLLESILTFGAPIILQSDNCREFSSAIIAELKTCWPELKLVTDKLAIWMRENGCKRWSMGLKFVQWQINVSIHETTGQSPFKVTFGEDNWTGVLRPAKITS
;
A
#
# COMPACT_ATOMS: atom_id res chain seq x y z
N LEU A 1 -7.45 1.91 -15.35
CA LEU A 1 -7.86 0.84 -16.30
C LEU A 1 -8.17 1.48 -17.65
N ILE A 2 -7.62 1.00 -18.76
CA ILE A 2 -7.98 1.47 -20.10
C ILE A 2 -9.05 0.55 -20.69
N ASN A 3 -10.08 1.13 -21.31
CA ASN A 3 -11.17 0.40 -21.94
C ASN A 3 -10.88 0.20 -23.44
N PHE A 4 -10.92 -1.06 -23.88
CA PHE A 4 -10.76 -1.51 -25.27
C PHE A 4 -11.96 -2.36 -25.74
N GLN A 5 -13.13 -2.25 -25.09
CA GLN A 5 -14.32 -3.02 -25.47
C GLN A 5 -14.76 -2.83 -26.93
N THR A 6 -14.49 -1.66 -27.52
CA THR A 6 -14.81 -1.35 -28.92
C THR A 6 -13.78 -1.91 -29.91
N MET A 7 -12.62 -2.36 -29.42
CA MET A 7 -11.54 -2.96 -30.19
C MET A 7 -10.84 -4.06 -29.36
N PRO A 8 -11.51 -5.18 -29.07
CA PRO A 8 -10.95 -6.23 -28.22
C PRO A 8 -9.89 -7.06 -28.95
N ASP A 9 -8.96 -7.63 -28.19
CA ASP A 9 -8.03 -8.66 -28.66
C ASP A 9 -8.51 -10.01 -28.12
N GLY A 10 -9.21 -10.79 -28.95
CA GLY A 10 -9.93 -11.98 -28.51
C GLY A 10 -10.92 -11.65 -27.38
N ASP A 11 -10.72 -12.28 -26.22
CA ASP A 11 -11.55 -12.03 -25.03
C ASP A 11 -11.08 -10.83 -24.20
N PHE A 12 -9.89 -10.28 -24.46
CA PHE A 12 -9.33 -9.17 -23.70
C PHE A 12 -9.94 -7.84 -24.14
N LYS A 13 -10.55 -7.14 -23.17
CA LYS A 13 -11.32 -5.91 -23.39
C LYS A 13 -10.80 -4.72 -22.60
N TYR A 14 -9.85 -4.94 -21.69
CA TYR A 14 -9.32 -3.89 -20.83
C TYR A 14 -7.82 -4.07 -20.61
N ILE A 15 -7.15 -2.97 -20.28
CA ILE A 15 -5.75 -2.98 -19.87
C ILE A 15 -5.66 -2.43 -18.44
N MET A 16 -5.14 -3.23 -17.53
CA MET A 16 -4.71 -2.81 -16.20
C MET A 16 -3.38 -2.09 -16.32
N ILE A 17 -3.28 -0.94 -15.65
CA ILE A 17 -2.04 -0.20 -15.53
C ILE A 17 -1.68 -0.14 -14.05
N ASN A 18 -0.59 -0.80 -13.68
CA ASN A 18 0.01 -0.69 -12.36
C ASN A 18 1.19 0.27 -12.46
N LEU A 19 0.99 1.51 -12.02
CA LEU A 19 2.02 2.53 -12.05
C LEU A 19 2.68 2.65 -10.68
N ASN A 20 4.00 2.49 -10.67
CA ASN A 20 4.82 2.99 -9.58
C ASN A 20 5.04 4.50 -9.81
N HIS A 21 4.31 5.34 -9.08
CA HIS A 21 4.36 6.79 -9.23
C HIS A 21 5.76 7.40 -8.98
N ILE A 22 6.59 6.76 -8.14
CA ILE A 22 7.93 7.24 -7.79
C ILE A 22 8.93 6.88 -8.88
N LYS A 23 8.93 5.63 -9.34
CA LYS A 23 9.91 5.13 -10.33
C LYS A 23 9.46 5.28 -11.78
N LYS A 24 8.22 5.75 -12.01
CA LYS A 24 7.55 5.74 -13.33
C LYS A 24 7.53 4.35 -14.00
N PHE A 25 7.74 3.30 -13.21
CA PHE A 25 7.73 1.92 -13.66
C PHE A 25 6.28 1.48 -13.86
N CYS A 26 5.98 0.90 -15.02
CA CYS A 26 4.63 0.54 -15.43
C CYS A 26 4.56 -0.95 -15.71
N ILE A 27 3.58 -1.62 -15.10
CA ILE A 27 3.20 -2.99 -15.46
C ILE A 27 1.82 -2.91 -16.13
N LEU A 28 1.75 -3.45 -17.35
CA LEU A 28 0.52 -3.55 -18.11
C LEU A 28 0.04 -5.00 -18.08
N SER A 29 -1.24 -5.20 -17.82
CA SER A 29 -1.84 -6.54 -17.86
C SER A 29 -3.15 -6.51 -18.64
N PRO A 30 -3.34 -7.41 -19.62
CA PRO A 30 -4.62 -7.53 -20.29
C PRO A 30 -5.65 -8.13 -19.32
N LEU A 31 -6.88 -7.65 -19.42
CA LEU A 31 -8.02 -8.14 -18.64
C LEU A 31 -9.20 -8.41 -19.57
N MET A 32 -9.88 -9.52 -19.33
CA MET A 32 -11.10 -9.92 -20.01
C MET A 32 -12.30 -9.14 -19.47
N LEU A 33 -12.38 -8.97 -18.15
CA LEU A 33 -13.49 -8.33 -17.45
C LEU A 33 -12.99 -7.28 -16.45
N LYS A 34 -13.83 -6.27 -16.21
CA LYS A 34 -13.62 -5.27 -15.14
C LYS A 34 -14.13 -5.79 -13.79
N ARG A 35 -13.81 -7.04 -13.42
CA ARG A 35 -14.23 -7.66 -12.15
C ARG A 35 -13.13 -7.56 -11.11
N ALA A 36 -13.53 -7.44 -9.84
CA ALA A 36 -12.58 -7.34 -8.72
C ALA A 36 -11.69 -8.58 -8.62
N GLU A 37 -12.24 -9.77 -8.85
CA GLU A 37 -11.55 -11.06 -8.85
C GLU A 37 -10.36 -11.07 -9.81
N GLU A 38 -10.59 -10.71 -11.07
CA GLU A 38 -9.57 -10.73 -12.12
C GLU A 38 -8.48 -9.68 -11.87
N VAL A 39 -8.89 -8.49 -11.42
CA VAL A 39 -7.97 -7.42 -11.04
C VAL A 39 -7.12 -7.81 -9.82
N ALA A 40 -7.71 -8.44 -8.82
CA ALA A 40 -7.02 -8.93 -7.63
C ALA A 40 -5.99 -10.01 -8.02
N SER A 41 -6.35 -10.93 -8.91
CA SER A 41 -5.44 -11.97 -9.40
C SER A 41 -4.22 -11.36 -10.11
N LYS A 42 -4.42 -10.43 -11.05
CA LYS A 42 -3.31 -9.77 -11.77
C LYS A 42 -2.46 -8.87 -10.88
N LEU A 43 -3.09 -8.26 -9.88
CA LEU A 43 -2.36 -7.50 -8.88
C LEU A 43 -1.50 -8.41 -8.00
N LEU A 44 -2.03 -9.56 -7.57
CA LEU A 44 -1.29 -10.54 -6.78
C LEU A 44 -0.09 -11.10 -7.56
N GLU A 45 -0.27 -11.46 -8.83
CA GLU A 45 0.84 -11.87 -9.72
C GLU A 45 1.94 -10.80 -9.79
N SER A 46 1.55 -9.53 -9.92
CA SER A 46 2.49 -8.41 -9.95
C SER A 46 3.23 -8.25 -8.62
N ILE A 47 2.53 -8.38 -7.49
CA ILE A 47 3.10 -8.32 -6.14
C ILE A 47 4.11 -9.45 -5.92
N LEU A 48 3.78 -10.67 -6.34
CA LEU A 48 4.66 -11.83 -6.17
C LEU A 48 5.90 -11.76 -7.07
N THR A 49 5.80 -11.09 -8.22
CA THR A 49 6.90 -10.97 -9.18
C THR A 49 7.85 -9.82 -8.83
N PHE A 50 7.32 -8.66 -8.45
CA PHE A 50 8.10 -7.42 -8.28
C PHE A 50 8.19 -6.95 -6.83
N GLY A 51 7.52 -7.63 -5.91
CA GLY A 51 7.34 -7.20 -4.52
C GLY A 51 6.09 -6.34 -4.31
N ALA A 52 5.63 -6.25 -3.07
CA ALA A 52 4.45 -5.48 -2.72
C ALA A 52 4.67 -3.97 -2.95
N PRO A 53 3.80 -3.28 -3.71
CA PRO A 53 3.87 -1.83 -3.82
C PRO A 53 3.56 -1.21 -2.45
N ILE A 54 4.35 -0.21 -2.07
CA ILE A 54 4.24 0.48 -0.77
C ILE A 54 2.88 1.18 -0.61
N ILE A 55 2.27 1.63 -1.73
CA ILE A 55 0.95 2.26 -1.76
C ILE A 55 0.21 1.77 -3.00
N LEU A 56 -0.92 1.11 -2.78
CA LEU A 56 -1.87 0.78 -3.85
C LEU A 56 -2.97 1.84 -3.86
N GLN A 57 -2.95 2.71 -4.86
CA GLN A 57 -3.98 3.73 -5.04
C GLN A 57 -4.80 3.39 -6.29
N SER A 58 -6.11 3.21 -6.12
CA SER A 58 -7.04 3.09 -7.24
C SER A 58 -7.79 4.41 -7.43
N ASP A 59 -7.95 4.81 -8.69
CA ASP A 59 -8.78 5.91 -9.15
C ASP A 59 -10.28 5.55 -9.23
N ASN A 60 -10.65 4.31 -8.89
CA ASN A 60 -12.02 3.82 -8.95
C ASN A 60 -12.85 4.19 -7.71
N CYS A 61 -14.16 4.00 -7.82
CA CYS A 61 -15.11 4.13 -6.70
C CYS A 61 -14.71 3.22 -5.52
N ARG A 62 -14.91 3.72 -4.29
CA ARG A 62 -14.55 3.05 -3.02
C ARG A 62 -14.99 1.58 -2.99
N GLU A 63 -16.18 1.29 -3.49
CA GLU A 63 -16.78 -0.04 -3.54
C GLU A 63 -15.94 -1.04 -4.34
N PHE A 64 -15.42 -0.63 -5.50
CA PHE A 64 -14.60 -1.50 -6.33
C PHE A 64 -13.25 -1.80 -5.68
N SER A 65 -12.64 -0.79 -5.07
CA SER A 65 -11.40 -0.95 -4.28
C SER A 65 -11.61 -1.88 -3.09
N SER A 66 -12.74 -1.76 -2.39
CA SER A 66 -13.11 -2.65 -1.29
C SER A 66 -13.30 -4.10 -1.75
N ALA A 67 -13.92 -4.31 -2.91
CA ALA A 67 -14.07 -5.65 -3.48
C ALA A 67 -12.71 -6.27 -3.84
N ILE A 68 -11.80 -5.52 -4.48
CA ILE A 68 -10.44 -6.00 -4.78
C ILE A 68 -9.69 -6.35 -3.49
N ILE A 69 -9.80 -5.50 -2.45
CA ILE A 69 -9.17 -5.77 -1.15
C ILE A 69 -9.73 -7.05 -0.53
N ALA A 70 -11.05 -7.28 -0.62
CA ALA A 70 -11.67 -8.49 -0.10
C ALA A 70 -11.11 -9.73 -0.82
N GLU A 71 -11.06 -9.71 -2.15
CA GLU A 71 -10.47 -10.79 -2.96
C GLU A 71 -8.97 -10.99 -2.68
N LEU A 72 -8.21 -9.91 -2.48
CA LEU A 72 -6.80 -10.06 -2.09
C LEU A 72 -6.64 -10.71 -0.72
N LYS A 73 -7.52 -10.40 0.24
CA LYS A 73 -7.49 -10.98 1.59
C LYS A 73 -7.91 -12.45 1.60
N THR A 74 -8.68 -12.94 0.63
CA THR A 74 -8.98 -14.38 0.52
C THR A 74 -7.72 -15.16 0.15
N CYS A 75 -6.93 -14.63 -0.79
CA CYS A 75 -5.66 -15.23 -1.23
C CYS A 75 -4.50 -14.96 -0.27
N TRP A 76 -4.52 -13.82 0.44
CA TRP A 76 -3.47 -13.42 1.38
C TRP A 76 -4.06 -12.86 2.68
N PRO A 77 -4.46 -13.73 3.63
CA PRO A 77 -5.11 -13.32 4.88
C PRO A 77 -4.26 -12.40 5.76
N GLU A 78 -2.93 -12.53 5.67
CA GLU A 78 -1.97 -11.73 6.43
C GLU A 78 -1.68 -10.34 5.83
N LEU A 79 -2.33 -9.97 4.73
CA LEU A 79 -2.18 -8.67 4.09
C LEU A 79 -2.53 -7.51 5.05
N LYS A 80 -1.51 -6.80 5.52
CA LYS A 80 -1.66 -5.65 6.42
C LYS A 80 -1.79 -4.35 5.63
N LEU A 81 -2.97 -3.74 5.65
CA LEU A 81 -3.20 -2.45 4.99
C LEU A 81 -2.88 -1.29 5.93
N VAL A 82 -2.31 -0.21 5.37
CA VAL A 82 -2.06 1.05 6.12
C VAL A 82 -3.37 1.63 6.65
N THR A 83 -4.47 1.46 5.91
CA THR A 83 -5.82 1.88 6.33
C THR A 83 -6.27 1.18 7.61
N ASP A 84 -5.96 -0.11 7.75
CA ASP A 84 -6.33 -0.91 8.92
C ASP A 84 -5.52 -0.45 10.14
N LYS A 85 -4.21 -0.23 9.98
CA LYS A 85 -3.34 0.32 11.04
C LYS A 85 -3.78 1.72 11.47
N LEU A 86 -4.16 2.58 10.52
CA LEU A 86 -4.66 3.93 10.81
C LEU A 86 -6.01 3.90 11.54
N ALA A 87 -6.91 3.01 11.15
CA ALA A 87 -8.20 2.83 11.82
C ALA A 87 -8.03 2.36 13.28
N ILE A 88 -7.10 1.43 13.52
CA ILE A 88 -6.73 0.99 14.88
C ILE A 88 -6.19 2.17 15.68
N TRP A 89 -5.21 2.91 15.15
CA TRP A 89 -4.61 4.06 15.84
C TRP A 89 -5.67 5.12 16.20
N MET A 90 -6.58 5.44 15.28
CA MET A 90 -7.65 6.42 15.54
C MET A 90 -8.61 5.96 16.63
N ARG A 91 -8.93 4.65 16.69
CA ARG A 91 -9.77 4.05 17.73
C ARG A 91 -9.09 4.13 19.10
N GLU A 92 -7.82 3.74 19.18
CA GLU A 92 -7.04 3.72 20.42
C GLU A 92 -6.80 5.12 20.99
N ASN A 93 -6.57 6.11 20.11
CA ASN A 93 -6.30 7.49 20.52
C ASN A 93 -7.58 8.33 20.68
N GLY A 94 -8.75 7.76 20.44
CA GLY A 94 -10.04 8.46 20.51
C GLY A 94 -10.11 9.71 19.62
N CYS A 95 -9.32 9.78 18.55
CA CYS A 95 -9.18 10.99 17.74
C CYS A 95 -9.34 10.73 16.24
N LYS A 96 -9.87 11.72 15.52
CA LYS A 96 -10.05 11.70 14.06
C LYS A 96 -8.91 12.42 13.32
N ARG A 97 -7.79 12.69 13.99
CA ARG A 97 -6.61 13.38 13.42
C ARG A 97 -5.79 12.42 12.56
N TRP A 98 -6.39 11.93 11.47
CA TRP A 98 -5.78 10.95 10.57
C TRP A 98 -4.44 11.42 10.01
N SER A 99 -4.27 12.73 9.77
CA SER A 99 -3.00 13.31 9.28
C SER A 99 -1.85 13.17 10.28
N MET A 100 -2.17 13.16 11.58
CA MET A 100 -1.21 12.90 12.66
C MET A 100 -1.00 11.39 12.83
N GLY A 101 -2.08 10.62 12.79
CA GLY A 101 -2.03 9.16 12.83
C GLY A 101 -1.16 8.55 11.73
N LEU A 102 -1.16 9.12 10.53
CA LEU A 102 -0.28 8.69 9.43
C LEU A 102 1.21 8.72 9.83
N LYS A 103 1.65 9.77 10.55
CA LYS A 103 3.05 9.89 11.01
C LYS A 103 3.39 8.77 12.00
N PHE A 104 2.47 8.44 12.90
CA PHE A 104 2.65 7.35 13.86
C PHE A 104 2.62 5.97 13.22
N VAL A 105 1.67 5.72 12.32
CA VAL A 105 1.58 4.45 11.58
C VAL A 105 2.84 4.24 10.72
N GLN A 106 3.32 5.28 10.04
CA GLN A 106 4.56 5.23 9.28
C GLN A 106 5.76 4.92 10.18
N TRP A 107 5.88 5.62 11.31
CA TRP A 107 6.93 5.34 12.29
C TRP A 107 6.87 3.88 12.77
N GLN A 108 5.69 3.39 13.16
CA GLN A 108 5.47 2.01 13.60
C GLN A 108 5.91 1.00 12.53
N ILE A 109 5.57 1.23 11.25
CA ILE A 109 6.00 0.37 10.13
C ILE A 109 7.53 0.38 10.01
N ASN A 110 8.15 1.55 10.06
CA ASN A 110 9.58 1.69 9.84
C ASN A 110 10.44 1.09 10.96
N VAL A 111 9.92 1.05 12.20
CA VAL A 111 10.63 0.47 13.35
C VAL A 111 10.27 -0.98 13.63
N SER A 112 9.18 -1.50 13.03
CA SER A 112 8.79 -2.90 13.21
C SER A 112 9.79 -3.83 12.53
N ILE A 113 10.27 -4.82 13.28
CA ILE A 113 11.14 -5.86 12.76
C ILE A 113 10.33 -6.71 11.78
N HIS A 114 10.81 -6.82 10.54
CA HIS A 114 10.22 -7.70 9.54
C HIS A 114 10.73 -9.13 9.73
N GLU A 115 9.83 -10.10 9.70
CA GLU A 115 10.13 -11.53 9.90
C GLU A 115 11.18 -12.05 8.91
N THR A 116 11.15 -11.57 7.66
CA THR A 116 12.06 -12.00 6.59
C THR A 116 13.49 -11.51 6.78
N THR A 117 13.68 -10.28 7.29
CA THR A 117 15.00 -9.65 7.41
C THR A 117 15.57 -9.76 8.82
N GLY A 118 14.75 -10.07 9.84
CA GLY A 118 15.12 -9.97 11.25
C GLY A 118 15.48 -8.54 11.68
N GLN A 119 15.23 -7.55 10.83
CA GLN A 119 15.61 -6.15 11.02
C GLN A 119 14.45 -5.23 10.61
N SER A 120 14.40 -4.04 11.20
CA SER A 120 13.42 -3.02 10.79
C SER A 120 13.84 -2.36 9.48
N PRO A 121 12.89 -1.91 8.63
CA PRO A 121 13.22 -1.13 7.43
C PRO A 121 14.10 0.10 7.74
N PHE A 122 13.92 0.72 8.90
CA PHE A 122 14.78 1.81 9.38
C PHE A 122 16.23 1.35 9.54
N LYS A 123 16.48 0.24 10.24
CA LYS A 123 17.82 -0.32 10.42
C LYS A 123 18.47 -0.70 9.09
N VAL A 124 17.72 -1.32 8.19
CA VAL A 124 18.23 -1.69 6.85
C VAL A 124 18.62 -0.45 6.05
N THR A 125 17.87 0.65 6.17
CA THR A 125 18.10 1.86 5.39
C THR A 125 19.22 2.73 5.95
N PHE A 126 19.31 2.86 7.28
CA PHE A 126 20.21 3.81 7.94
C PHE A 126 21.38 3.14 8.70
N GLY A 127 21.37 1.82 8.85
CA GLY A 127 22.37 1.07 9.62
C GLY A 127 22.23 1.22 11.14
N GLU A 128 21.24 1.97 11.62
CA GLU A 128 21.05 2.30 13.04
C GLU A 128 19.80 1.62 13.63
N ASP A 129 19.89 1.22 14.90
CA ASP A 129 18.77 0.63 15.63
C ASP A 129 17.74 1.65 16.12
N ASN A 130 18.11 2.94 16.20
CA ASN A 130 17.21 4.01 16.65
C ASN A 130 17.72 5.39 16.22
N TRP A 131 16.78 6.28 15.85
CA TRP A 131 17.09 7.71 15.69
C TRP A 131 17.27 8.37 17.06
N THR A 132 18.51 8.58 17.48
CA THR A 132 18.82 9.26 18.75
C THR A 132 18.81 10.78 18.58
N GLY A 133 17.61 11.35 18.44
CA GLY A 133 17.42 12.79 18.49
C GLY A 133 17.40 13.31 19.95
N VAL A 134 18.46 13.97 20.41
CA VAL A 134 18.44 14.70 21.69
C VAL A 134 17.63 15.99 21.50
N LEU A 135 16.39 16.02 22.01
CA LEU A 135 15.62 17.25 22.13
C LEU A 135 16.20 18.09 23.28
N ARG A 136 17.06 19.06 22.97
CA ARG A 136 17.45 20.09 23.94
C ARG A 136 16.36 21.17 23.97
N PRO A 137 15.83 21.55 25.15
CA PRO A 137 14.89 22.66 25.22
C PRO A 137 15.59 23.94 24.74
N ALA A 138 15.09 24.51 23.64
CA ALA A 138 15.47 25.84 23.21
C ALA A 138 14.94 26.83 24.26
N LYS A 139 15.83 27.58 24.91
CA LYS A 139 15.41 28.75 25.70
C LYS A 139 14.87 29.78 24.72
N ILE A 140 13.55 29.87 24.62
CA ILE A 140 12.90 31.01 23.97
C ILE A 140 12.94 32.14 25.00
N THR A 141 13.91 33.04 24.89
CA THR A 141 13.89 34.29 25.65
C THR A 141 12.89 35.24 24.99
N SER A 142 11.95 35.73 25.79
CA SER A 142 10.91 36.71 25.45
C SER A 142 11.47 38.05 25.00
#